data_AF-A0A662RJ89-F1
#
_entry.id   AF-A0A662RJ89-F1
#
_cell.length_a   1.000
_cell.length_b   1.000
_cell.length_c   1.000
_cell.angle_alpha   90.00
_cell.angle_beta   90.00
_cell.angle_gamma   90.00
#
_symmetry.space_group_name_H-M   'P 1'
#
loop_
_entity.id
_entity.type
_entity.pdbx_description
1 polymer ?
#
loop_
_entity_poly.entity_id
_entity_poly.type
_entity_poly.pdbx_seq_one_letter_code
_entity_poly.pdbx_strand_id
1 'polypeptide(L)'
;MLEPIMYEGGVFKHNLVIELIEDLGGYVLQTNYMQTEVMIQMLCPHEDISMLEDMAKELRAKITRAPLTGTDIIVIAPTLAYHHLPHHACDVAEYMRRFGANTTLIGLARGVGRRIAQISAKERVLVNEHDLAVFALGNFEDCLINKKYVLYKDLDVPCIITGTPELPEPPMYAKDYVGHLGRIAHRLKLEGELDALDRLVETVGKTLDEQRLEISKDPLTTQPARIMKEIKEQIPEINKSLSPAPITLQLMGARVKLSYAQYKEVLENITFEEGVTLREIAKVLPSEVRDYILIRILPKSVTGFVI
;
A
#
# COMPACT_ATOMS: atom_id res chain seq x y z
N MET A 1 -11.33 2.28 -15.86
CA MET A 1 -10.36 1.96 -14.79
C MET A 1 -10.70 2.84 -13.60
N LEU A 2 -10.58 2.33 -12.37
CA LEU A 2 -10.79 3.15 -11.18
C LEU A 2 -9.50 3.92 -10.88
N GLU A 3 -9.60 5.23 -10.71
CA GLU A 3 -8.52 6.11 -10.31
C GLU A 3 -8.54 6.33 -8.80
N PRO A 4 -7.38 6.26 -8.13
CA PRO A 4 -7.27 6.55 -6.73
C PRO A 4 -7.25 8.06 -6.47
N ILE A 5 -8.22 8.52 -5.68
CA ILE A 5 -8.45 9.94 -5.41
C ILE A 5 -8.50 10.19 -3.90
N MET A 6 -7.98 11.34 -3.49
CA MET A 6 -8.14 11.87 -2.14
C MET A 6 -8.96 13.16 -2.18
N TYR A 7 -9.99 13.21 -1.35
CA TYR A 7 -10.81 14.38 -1.10
C TYR A 7 -10.43 14.97 0.25
N GLU A 8 -10.14 16.27 0.29
CA GLU A 8 -9.86 17.05 1.49
C GLU A 8 -10.88 18.20 1.56
N GLY A 9 -11.78 18.18 2.55
CA GLY A 9 -12.83 19.19 2.65
C GLY A 9 -13.39 19.34 4.05
N GLY A 10 -14.43 20.16 4.20
CA GLY A 10 -15.11 20.33 5.49
C GLY A 10 -15.96 19.11 5.88
N VAL A 11 -16.18 18.91 7.18
CA VAL A 11 -17.10 17.86 7.69
C VAL A 11 -18.56 18.12 7.27
N PHE A 12 -18.93 19.35 6.94
CA PHE A 12 -20.28 19.66 6.48
C PHE A 12 -20.52 19.12 5.06
N LYS A 13 -21.62 18.38 4.85
CA LYS A 13 -22.06 17.84 3.55
C LYS A 13 -21.12 16.85 2.84
N HIS A 14 -20.07 16.36 3.49
CA HIS A 14 -19.17 15.35 2.91
C HIS A 14 -19.87 14.04 2.50
N ASN A 15 -21.01 13.71 3.12
CA ASN A 15 -21.82 12.55 2.73
C ASN A 15 -22.30 12.62 1.27
N LEU A 16 -22.51 13.83 0.71
CA LEU A 16 -22.87 13.97 -0.70
C LEU A 16 -21.78 13.43 -1.64
N VAL A 17 -20.52 13.53 -1.21
CA VAL A 17 -19.37 12.98 -1.96
C VAL A 17 -19.34 11.45 -1.85
N ILE A 18 -19.67 10.91 -0.67
CA ILE A 18 -19.75 9.46 -0.46
C ILE A 18 -20.86 8.86 -1.32
N GLU A 19 -22.07 9.44 -1.25
CA GLU A 19 -23.24 9.02 -2.05
C GLU A 19 -22.94 9.10 -3.55
N LEU A 20 -22.36 10.20 -4.02
CA LEU A 20 -21.98 10.35 -5.43
C LEU A 20 -21.00 9.26 -5.89
N ILE A 21 -19.98 8.95 -5.08
CA ILE A 21 -19.01 7.90 -5.44
C ILE A 21 -19.67 6.53 -5.52
N GLU A 22 -20.57 6.21 -4.59
CA GLU A 22 -21.31 4.95 -4.62
C GLU A 22 -22.23 4.85 -5.84
N ASP A 23 -22.91 5.94 -6.19
CA ASP A 23 -23.78 6.03 -7.38
C ASP A 23 -23.01 5.88 -8.70
N LEU A 24 -21.77 6.40 -8.75
CA LEU A 24 -20.88 6.24 -9.89
C LEU A 24 -20.25 4.83 -9.97
N GLY A 25 -20.50 3.94 -8.99
CA GLY A 25 -19.88 2.62 -8.93
C GLY A 25 -18.41 2.65 -8.48
N GLY A 26 -18.00 3.72 -7.82
CA GLY A 26 -16.74 3.82 -7.10
C GLY A 26 -16.80 3.20 -5.71
N TYR A 27 -15.71 3.32 -4.96
CA TYR A 27 -15.60 2.77 -3.60
C TYR A 27 -14.95 3.76 -2.65
N VAL A 28 -15.55 3.94 -1.47
CA VAL A 28 -14.92 4.64 -0.35
C VAL A 28 -14.06 3.66 0.45
N LEU A 29 -12.76 3.95 0.53
CA LEU A 29 -11.80 3.07 1.20
C LEU A 29 -11.68 3.42 2.68
N GLN A 30 -11.49 4.71 2.96
CA GLN A 30 -11.28 5.22 4.31
C GLN A 30 -11.76 6.67 4.43
N THR A 31 -12.42 6.97 5.55
CA THR A 31 -12.85 8.31 5.92
C THR A 31 -12.20 8.68 7.26
N ASN A 32 -11.42 9.76 7.28
CA ASN A 32 -10.75 10.25 8.47
C ASN A 32 -11.29 11.63 8.83
N TYR A 33 -11.84 11.76 10.04
CA TYR A 33 -12.37 13.02 10.57
C TYR A 33 -11.31 13.76 11.38
N MET A 34 -11.07 15.02 11.04
CA MET A 34 -10.11 15.92 11.68
C MET A 34 -10.81 17.20 12.16
N GLN A 35 -11.57 17.12 13.25
CA GLN A 35 -12.36 18.20 13.86
C GLN A 35 -13.26 18.97 12.87
N THR A 36 -12.69 19.89 12.08
CA THR A 36 -13.37 20.70 11.06
C THR A 36 -13.25 20.14 9.64
N GLU A 37 -12.27 19.27 9.41
CA GLU A 37 -11.94 18.71 8.09
C GLU A 37 -12.23 17.21 8.05
N VAL A 38 -12.42 16.71 6.83
CA VAL A 38 -12.54 15.29 6.53
C VAL A 38 -11.64 14.97 5.35
N MET A 39 -10.87 13.90 5.49
CA MET A 39 -10.13 13.31 4.39
C MET A 39 -10.77 12.00 3.99
N ILE A 40 -11.14 11.87 2.72
CA ILE A 40 -11.76 10.66 2.17
C ILE A 40 -10.83 10.10 1.09
N GLN A 41 -10.44 8.84 1.26
CA GLN A 41 -9.72 8.06 0.26
C GLN A 41 -10.72 7.20 -0.50
N MET A 42 -10.73 7.32 -1.82
CA MET A 42 -11.74 6.70 -2.67
C MET A 42 -11.13 6.21 -3.98
N LEU A 43 -11.85 5.28 -4.61
CA LEU A 43 -11.62 4.84 -5.98
C LEU A 43 -12.80 5.35 -6.83
N CYS A 44 -12.50 6.15 -7.85
CA CYS A 44 -13.51 6.75 -8.72
C CYS A 44 -13.31 6.26 -10.16
N PRO A 45 -14.36 5.92 -10.92
CA PRO A 45 -14.22 5.67 -12.35
C PRO A 45 -13.58 6.86 -13.07
N HIS A 46 -12.58 6.58 -13.91
CA HIS A 46 -11.83 7.62 -14.63
C HIS A 46 -12.72 8.58 -15.44
N GLU A 47 -13.81 8.08 -16.01
CA GLU A 47 -14.73 8.84 -16.87
C GLU A 47 -15.53 9.89 -16.07
N ASP A 48 -15.72 9.67 -14.77
CA ASP A 48 -16.62 10.46 -13.92
C ASP A 48 -15.90 11.40 -12.94
N ILE A 49 -14.57 11.51 -13.06
CA ILE A 49 -13.75 12.40 -12.21
C ILE A 49 -14.21 13.86 -12.30
N SER A 50 -14.64 14.29 -13.48
CA SER A 50 -15.15 15.65 -13.71
C SER A 50 -16.37 15.99 -12.84
N MET A 51 -17.28 15.03 -12.64
CA MET A 51 -18.45 15.21 -11.78
C MET A 51 -18.05 15.36 -10.32
N LEU A 52 -17.06 14.59 -9.88
CA LEU A 52 -16.49 14.68 -8.54
C LEU A 52 -15.78 16.03 -8.31
N GLU A 53 -15.04 16.52 -9.31
CA GLU A 53 -14.40 17.83 -9.28
C GLU A 53 -15.40 18.98 -9.15
N ASP A 54 -16.52 18.91 -9.86
CA ASP A 54 -17.55 19.93 -9.78
C ASP A 54 -18.24 19.95 -8.40
N MET A 55 -18.55 18.77 -7.85
CA MET A 55 -19.05 18.64 -6.47
C MET A 55 -18.05 19.18 -5.45
N ALA A 56 -16.76 18.88 -5.60
CA ALA A 56 -15.74 19.39 -4.69
C ALA A 56 -15.58 20.91 -4.77
N LYS A 57 -15.69 21.52 -5.96
CA LYS A 57 -15.70 22.98 -6.11
C LYS A 57 -16.87 23.61 -5.35
N GLU A 58 -18.07 23.04 -5.44
CA GLU A 58 -19.24 23.52 -4.70
C GLU A 58 -19.03 23.46 -3.18
N LEU A 59 -18.40 22.38 -2.70
CA LEU A 59 -18.08 22.17 -1.29
C LEU A 59 -16.81 22.89 -0.82
N ARG A 60 -16.13 23.63 -1.72
CA ARG A 60 -14.81 24.27 -1.48
C ARG A 60 -13.77 23.27 -0.94
N ALA A 61 -13.83 22.06 -1.45
CA ALA A 61 -12.92 20.98 -1.15
C ALA A 61 -11.83 20.87 -2.21
N LYS A 62 -10.74 20.21 -1.84
CA LYS A 62 -9.62 19.91 -2.71
C LYS A 62 -9.66 18.44 -3.09
N ILE A 63 -9.50 18.18 -4.38
CA ILE A 63 -9.31 16.83 -4.91
C ILE A 63 -7.87 16.71 -5.37
N THR A 64 -7.23 15.62 -4.98
CA THR A 64 -5.88 15.27 -5.41
C THR A 64 -5.84 13.82 -5.87
N ARG A 65 -5.09 13.56 -6.95
CA ARG A 65 -4.74 12.19 -7.32
C ARG A 65 -3.84 11.61 -6.23
N ALA A 66 -4.19 10.44 -5.71
CA ALA A 66 -3.48 9.80 -4.61
C ALA A 66 -2.97 8.42 -5.05
N PRO A 67 -1.86 8.34 -5.81
CA PRO A 67 -1.45 7.11 -6.50
C PRO A 67 -1.14 5.93 -5.57
N LEU A 68 -0.91 6.18 -4.28
CA LEU A 68 -0.62 5.14 -3.30
C LEU A 68 -1.87 4.60 -2.60
N THR A 69 -3.04 5.21 -2.81
CA THR A 69 -4.30 4.76 -2.20
C THR A 69 -4.63 3.33 -2.60
N GLY A 70 -5.05 2.53 -1.62
CA GLY A 70 -5.42 1.13 -1.82
C GLY A 70 -4.23 0.18 -2.01
N THR A 71 -3.01 0.60 -1.64
CA THR A 71 -1.80 -0.23 -1.72
C THR A 71 -1.22 -0.55 -0.35
N ASP A 72 -0.52 -1.67 -0.25
CA ASP A 72 0.23 -2.10 0.94
C ASP A 72 1.73 -2.11 0.62
N ILE A 73 2.47 -1.19 1.21
CA ILE A 73 3.90 -0.97 0.96
C ILE A 73 4.69 -1.36 2.20
N ILE A 74 5.71 -2.19 2.04
CA ILE A 74 6.63 -2.50 3.14
C ILE A 74 7.86 -1.59 3.09
N VAL A 75 8.13 -0.90 4.20
CA VAL A 75 9.37 -0.13 4.40
C VAL A 75 10.32 -0.97 5.24
N ILE A 76 11.52 -1.19 4.72
CA ILE A 76 12.51 -2.09 5.30
C ILE A 76 13.74 -1.28 5.67
N ALA A 77 13.99 -1.19 6.97
CA ALA A 77 15.25 -0.66 7.49
C ALA A 77 16.22 -1.81 7.80
N PRO A 78 17.55 -1.62 7.62
CA PRO A 78 18.55 -2.58 8.06
C PRO A 78 18.43 -2.95 9.54
N THR A 79 17.83 -2.08 10.34
CA THR A 79 17.67 -2.19 11.80
C THR A 79 16.73 -1.09 12.31
N LEU A 80 15.90 -1.41 13.30
CA LEU A 80 15.06 -0.44 14.04
C LEU A 80 15.53 -0.22 15.48
N ALA A 81 16.76 -0.64 15.81
CA ALA A 81 17.29 -0.45 17.15
C ALA A 81 17.39 1.05 17.49
N TYR A 82 17.06 1.41 18.73
CA TYR A 82 17.03 2.81 19.19
C TYR A 82 18.35 3.55 18.92
N HIS A 83 19.50 2.90 19.13
CA HIS A 83 20.83 3.48 18.87
C HIS A 83 21.09 3.81 17.40
N HIS A 84 20.27 3.28 16.48
CA HIS A 84 20.38 3.58 15.06
C HIS A 84 19.51 4.76 14.61
N LEU A 85 18.69 5.30 15.50
CA LEU A 85 17.80 6.45 15.27
C LEU A 85 17.01 6.25 13.96
N PRO A 86 16.04 5.30 13.92
CA PRO A 86 15.34 4.91 12.70
C PRO A 86 14.35 5.96 12.17
N HIS A 87 14.50 7.24 12.59
CA HIS A 87 13.60 8.34 12.24
C HIS A 87 13.40 8.44 10.74
N HIS A 88 14.46 8.38 9.94
CA HIS A 88 14.36 8.38 8.47
C HIS A 88 13.39 7.32 7.91
N ALA A 89 13.47 6.07 8.36
CA ALA A 89 12.60 4.99 7.87
C ALA A 89 11.15 5.16 8.37
N CYS A 90 10.97 5.66 9.60
CA CYS A 90 9.66 6.02 10.13
C CYS A 90 9.04 7.18 9.33
N ASP A 91 9.84 8.17 8.96
CA ASP A 91 9.39 9.37 8.24
C ASP A 91 9.03 9.01 6.80
N VAL A 92 9.82 8.17 6.13
CA VAL A 92 9.46 7.60 4.81
C VAL A 92 8.12 6.87 4.88
N ALA A 93 7.94 5.99 5.88
CA ALA A 93 6.69 5.25 6.04
C ALA A 93 5.49 6.16 6.36
N GLU A 94 5.70 7.19 7.19
CA GLU A 94 4.68 8.19 7.54
C GLU A 94 4.32 9.07 6.34
N TYR A 95 5.31 9.51 5.56
CA TYR A 95 5.13 10.36 4.40
C TYR A 95 4.27 9.65 3.35
N MET A 96 4.60 8.40 3.00
CA MET A 96 3.78 7.63 2.05
C MET A 96 2.34 7.41 2.53
N ARG A 97 2.10 7.26 3.84
CA ARG A 97 0.72 7.18 4.39
C ARG A 97 -0.08 8.44 4.13
N ARG A 98 0.55 9.62 4.16
CA ARG A 98 -0.12 10.89 3.83
C ARG A 98 -0.61 10.92 2.38
N PHE A 99 0.02 10.16 1.49
CA PHE A 99 -0.36 10.01 0.08
C PHE A 99 -1.24 8.78 -0.20
N GLY A 100 -1.79 8.15 0.83
CA GLY A 100 -2.78 7.08 0.70
C GLY A 100 -2.27 5.65 0.89
N ALA A 101 -0.97 5.44 1.04
CA ALA A 101 -0.42 4.10 1.23
C ALA A 101 -0.80 3.52 2.60
N ASN A 102 -1.11 2.22 2.66
CA ASN A 102 -0.89 1.47 3.88
C ASN A 102 0.59 1.10 3.93
N THR A 103 1.27 1.42 5.03
CA THR A 103 2.69 1.11 5.17
C THR A 103 2.99 0.24 6.37
N THR A 104 3.76 -0.81 6.14
CA THR A 104 4.30 -1.70 7.18
C THR A 104 5.80 -1.42 7.31
N LEU A 105 6.25 -0.97 8.48
CA LEU A 105 7.68 -0.73 8.74
C LEU A 105 8.28 -1.92 9.48
N ILE A 106 9.35 -2.51 8.93
CA ILE A 106 10.11 -3.58 9.58
C ILE A 106 11.60 -3.24 9.67
N GLY A 107 12.24 -3.80 10.69
CA GLY A 107 13.69 -3.85 10.81
C GLY A 107 14.16 -5.27 10.61
N LEU A 108 15.18 -5.46 9.78
CA LEU A 108 15.76 -6.79 9.56
C LEU A 108 16.36 -7.33 10.86
N ALA A 109 16.03 -8.58 11.19
CA ALA A 109 16.25 -9.16 12.51
C ALA A 109 17.73 -9.19 12.92
N ARG A 110 18.64 -9.35 11.96
CA ARG A 110 20.07 -9.55 12.22
C ARG A 110 20.92 -8.28 12.17
N GLY A 111 20.31 -7.10 11.97
CA GLY A 111 21.06 -5.84 11.90
C GLY A 111 22.04 -5.83 10.72
N VAL A 112 21.57 -5.41 9.55
CA VAL A 112 22.31 -5.67 8.31
C VAL A 112 23.40 -4.64 8.05
N GLY A 113 24.65 -4.99 8.36
CA GLY A 113 25.85 -4.19 8.08
C GLY A 113 26.45 -4.42 6.68
N ARG A 114 27.64 -3.85 6.43
CA ARG A 114 28.37 -4.04 5.16
C ARG A 114 28.87 -5.48 4.97
N ARG A 115 29.29 -6.15 6.05
CA ARG A 115 29.86 -7.51 6.04
C ARG A 115 28.82 -8.61 6.03
N ILE A 116 27.60 -8.32 6.49
CA ILE A 116 26.53 -9.29 6.69
C ILE A 116 25.28 -8.72 6.02
N ALA A 117 25.12 -9.00 4.72
CA ALA A 117 23.94 -8.67 3.93
C ALA A 117 23.11 -9.95 3.74
N GLN A 118 22.08 -10.13 4.56
CA GLN A 118 21.24 -11.32 4.52
C GLN A 118 19.79 -10.97 4.85
N ILE A 119 18.88 -11.69 4.20
CA ILE A 119 17.44 -11.69 4.47
C ILE A 119 17.02 -13.14 4.69
N SER A 120 16.24 -13.39 5.74
CA SER A 120 15.74 -14.73 6.05
C SER A 120 14.61 -15.14 5.11
N ALA A 121 14.35 -16.45 5.00
CA ALA A 121 13.22 -16.95 4.21
C ALA A 121 11.89 -16.37 4.69
N LYS A 122 11.71 -16.25 6.02
CA LYS A 122 10.51 -15.65 6.62
C LYS A 122 10.36 -14.18 6.25
N GLU A 123 11.44 -13.39 6.33
CA GLU A 123 11.42 -11.98 5.91
C GLU A 123 11.13 -11.85 4.41
N ARG A 124 11.66 -12.75 3.56
CA ARG A 124 11.34 -12.74 2.12
C ARG A 124 9.86 -12.98 1.85
N VAL A 125 9.28 -14.01 2.47
CA VAL A 125 7.83 -14.30 2.33
C VAL A 125 7.03 -13.09 2.78
N LEU A 126 7.34 -12.54 3.96
CA LEU A 126 6.69 -11.34 4.50
C LEU A 126 6.74 -10.16 3.52
N VAL A 127 7.89 -9.90 2.89
CA VAL A 127 8.04 -8.81 1.92
C VAL A 127 7.18 -9.07 0.68
N ASN A 128 7.15 -10.30 0.17
CA ASN A 128 6.35 -10.70 -0.99
C ASN A 128 4.83 -10.71 -0.73
N GLU A 129 4.38 -10.52 0.52
CA GLU A 129 2.96 -10.28 0.82
C GLU A 129 2.48 -8.88 0.43
N HIS A 130 3.38 -7.94 0.20
CA HIS A 130 3.07 -6.53 -0.07
C HIS A 130 3.04 -6.28 -1.59
N ASP A 131 2.58 -5.09 -2.01
CA ASP A 131 2.57 -4.72 -3.43
C ASP A 131 3.96 -4.26 -3.89
N LEU A 132 4.70 -3.59 -2.99
CA LEU A 132 6.01 -2.98 -3.25
C LEU A 132 6.85 -2.91 -1.97
N ALA A 133 8.17 -3.02 -2.13
CA ALA A 133 9.13 -2.87 -1.03
C ALA A 133 10.00 -1.62 -1.19
N VAL A 134 10.12 -0.80 -0.14
CA VAL A 134 11.04 0.34 -0.05
C VAL A 134 12.14 0.00 0.94
N PHE A 135 13.39 -0.09 0.49
CA PHE A 135 14.54 -0.30 1.36
C PHE A 135 15.20 1.03 1.73
N ALA A 136 15.04 1.43 2.99
CA ALA A 136 15.69 2.61 3.54
C ALA A 136 17.13 2.28 3.96
N LEU A 137 18.09 2.46 3.05
CA LEU A 137 19.48 2.06 3.26
C LEU A 137 20.39 3.22 3.69
N GLY A 138 21.68 2.92 3.83
CA GLY A 138 22.68 3.85 4.37
C GLY A 138 23.34 4.75 3.32
N ASN A 139 24.46 5.34 3.72
CA ASN A 139 25.02 6.51 3.03
C ASN A 139 26.20 6.18 2.11
N PHE A 140 26.62 4.90 2.08
CA PHE A 140 27.82 4.49 1.38
C PHE A 140 27.48 3.89 0.02
N GLU A 141 27.89 4.57 -1.05
CA GLU A 141 27.69 4.17 -2.45
C GLU A 141 28.16 2.73 -2.72
N ASP A 142 29.41 2.38 -2.39
CA ASP A 142 29.93 1.01 -2.55
C ASP A 142 29.06 -0.04 -1.86
N CYS A 143 28.47 0.31 -0.71
CA CYS A 143 27.60 -0.60 0.02
C CYS A 143 26.29 -0.82 -0.76
N LEU A 144 25.67 0.26 -1.23
CA LEU A 144 24.43 0.23 -1.99
C LEU A 144 24.58 -0.59 -3.27
N ILE A 145 25.64 -0.32 -4.04
CA ILE A 145 25.88 -0.94 -5.36
C ILE A 145 26.38 -2.38 -5.19
N ASN A 146 27.43 -2.61 -4.40
CA ASN A 146 28.18 -3.87 -4.46
C ASN A 146 27.80 -4.88 -3.37
N LYS A 147 26.99 -4.51 -2.38
CA LYS A 147 26.73 -5.36 -1.20
C LYS A 147 25.26 -5.57 -0.88
N LYS A 148 24.43 -4.55 -1.04
CA LYS A 148 23.05 -4.56 -0.52
C LYS A 148 22.04 -5.25 -1.44
N TYR A 149 22.38 -5.47 -2.71
CA TYR A 149 21.51 -6.20 -3.65
C TYR A 149 21.08 -7.59 -3.16
N VAL A 150 21.88 -8.24 -2.32
CA VAL A 150 21.55 -9.55 -1.71
C VAL A 150 20.24 -9.51 -0.90
N LEU A 151 19.82 -8.34 -0.42
CA LEU A 151 18.60 -8.18 0.35
C LEU A 151 17.32 -8.28 -0.49
N TYR A 152 17.41 -7.98 -1.79
CA TYR A 152 16.24 -7.82 -2.64
C TYR A 152 16.31 -8.54 -3.99
N LYS A 153 17.46 -9.12 -4.36
CA LYS A 153 17.65 -9.84 -5.64
C LYS A 153 16.69 -11.02 -5.87
N ASP A 154 16.17 -11.63 -4.80
CA ASP A 154 15.31 -12.81 -4.87
C ASP A 154 13.87 -12.48 -4.40
N LEU A 155 13.48 -11.20 -4.41
CA LEU A 155 12.12 -10.78 -4.11
C LEU A 155 11.27 -10.73 -5.38
N ASP A 156 9.99 -11.07 -5.23
CA ASP A 156 9.05 -11.12 -6.35
C ASP A 156 8.40 -9.75 -6.60
N VAL A 157 8.39 -8.90 -5.57
CA VAL A 157 7.81 -7.55 -5.61
C VAL A 157 8.86 -6.53 -6.06
N PRO A 158 8.45 -5.45 -6.75
CA PRO A 158 9.37 -4.39 -7.12
C PRO A 158 9.98 -3.76 -5.86
N CYS A 159 11.28 -3.50 -5.93
CA CYS A 159 12.06 -2.97 -4.82
C CYS A 159 12.62 -1.59 -5.18
N ILE A 160 12.22 -0.56 -4.44
CA ILE A 160 12.77 0.79 -4.55
C ILE A 160 13.78 0.99 -3.41
N ILE A 161 14.95 1.50 -3.75
CA ILE A 161 16.05 1.66 -2.78
C ILE A 161 16.26 3.14 -2.49
N THR A 162 16.42 3.51 -1.23
CA THR A 162 16.80 4.88 -0.86
C THR A 162 18.20 4.91 -0.24
N GLY A 163 18.93 5.99 -0.49
CA GLY A 163 20.28 6.20 0.03
C GLY A 163 20.67 7.66 0.00
N THR A 164 21.78 8.02 0.66
CA THR A 164 22.30 9.40 0.63
C THR A 164 22.90 9.81 -0.72
N PRO A 165 23.79 9.03 -1.37
CA PRO A 165 24.44 9.48 -2.60
C PRO A 165 23.43 9.58 -3.73
N GLU A 166 23.65 10.48 -4.68
CA GLU A 166 22.98 10.39 -5.97
C GLU A 166 23.70 9.35 -6.82
N LEU A 167 22.94 8.47 -7.46
CA LEU A 167 23.48 7.40 -8.31
C LEU A 167 23.03 7.64 -9.75
N PRO A 168 23.91 7.42 -10.75
CA PRO A 168 23.53 7.60 -12.15
C PRO A 168 22.48 6.59 -12.61
N GLU A 169 22.48 5.40 -11.99
CA GLU A 169 21.56 4.31 -12.27
C GLU A 169 21.13 3.62 -10.96
N PRO A 170 19.92 3.03 -10.92
CA PRO A 170 19.51 2.21 -9.79
C PRO A 170 20.48 1.05 -9.53
N PRO A 171 20.70 0.66 -8.26
CA PRO A 171 21.46 -0.54 -7.94
C PRO A 171 20.90 -1.80 -8.61
N MET A 172 21.77 -2.78 -8.88
CA MET A 172 21.38 -4.04 -9.52
C MET A 172 20.20 -4.71 -8.79
N TYR A 173 19.20 -5.18 -9.53
CA TYR A 173 17.92 -5.76 -9.06
C TYR A 173 16.93 -4.77 -8.41
N ALA A 174 17.32 -3.51 -8.19
CA ALA A 174 16.36 -2.49 -7.81
C ALA A 174 15.49 -2.12 -9.01
N LYS A 175 14.21 -1.87 -8.76
CA LYS A 175 13.31 -1.27 -9.75
C LYS A 175 13.70 0.19 -9.99
N ASP A 176 13.99 0.91 -8.91
CA ASP A 176 14.42 2.30 -8.96
C ASP A 176 15.20 2.70 -7.70
N TYR A 177 15.81 3.89 -7.71
CA TYR A 177 16.60 4.46 -6.64
C TYR A 177 16.28 5.94 -6.37
N VAL A 178 16.21 6.31 -5.09
CA VAL A 178 16.02 7.70 -4.67
C VAL A 178 17.18 8.14 -3.77
N GLY A 179 17.95 9.11 -4.27
CA GLY A 179 19.04 9.75 -3.55
C GLY A 179 18.57 10.70 -2.44
N HIS A 180 19.53 11.17 -1.64
CA HIS A 180 19.31 12.08 -0.50
C HIS A 180 18.37 11.57 0.62
N LEU A 181 18.02 10.27 0.61
CA LEU A 181 17.18 9.60 1.61
C LEU A 181 17.90 8.38 2.22
N GLY A 182 19.11 8.61 2.75
CA GLY A 182 19.87 7.58 3.45
C GLY A 182 19.60 7.53 4.95
N ARG A 183 20.59 7.10 5.72
CA ARG A 183 20.57 7.13 7.17
C ARG A 183 20.76 8.57 7.66
N ILE A 184 19.67 9.13 8.16
CA ILE A 184 19.58 10.48 8.73
C ILE A 184 19.21 10.36 10.21
N ALA A 185 19.98 11.02 11.08
CA ALA A 185 19.87 10.91 12.54
C ALA A 185 18.85 11.89 13.17
N HIS A 186 18.04 12.54 12.35
CA HIS A 186 16.99 13.47 12.77
C HIS A 186 15.72 13.23 11.94
N ARG A 187 14.64 13.93 12.30
CA ARG A 187 13.38 13.89 11.54
C ARG A 187 13.55 14.64 10.22
N LEU A 188 13.06 14.05 9.13
CA LEU A 188 13.09 14.62 7.78
C LEU A 188 12.15 15.84 7.73
N LYS A 189 12.75 17.03 7.73
CA LYS A 189 12.02 18.31 7.78
C LYS A 189 12.71 19.42 6.98
N LEU A 190 13.94 19.17 6.51
CA LEU A 190 14.66 20.12 5.69
C LEU A 190 14.10 20.09 4.26
N GLU A 191 14.16 21.22 3.57
CA GLU A 191 13.57 21.39 2.22
C GLU A 191 14.04 20.29 1.25
N GLY A 192 15.35 20.06 1.13
CA GLY A 192 15.87 19.00 0.25
C GLY A 192 15.52 17.57 0.68
N GLU A 193 15.18 17.34 1.95
CA GLU A 193 14.69 16.04 2.42
C GLU A 193 13.22 15.83 2.03
N LEU A 194 12.41 16.90 2.09
CA LEU A 194 11.02 16.88 1.64
C LEU A 194 10.94 16.67 0.12
N ASP A 195 11.79 17.35 -0.64
CA ASP A 195 11.89 17.13 -2.10
C ASP A 195 12.24 15.68 -2.42
N ALA A 196 13.15 15.07 -1.65
CA ALA A 196 13.52 13.68 -1.86
C ALA A 196 12.39 12.72 -1.48
N LEU A 197 11.60 13.04 -0.44
CA LEU A 197 10.39 12.29 -0.09
C LEU A 197 9.30 12.41 -1.17
N ASP A 198 9.13 13.58 -1.79
CA ASP A 198 8.21 13.77 -2.92
C ASP A 198 8.65 12.95 -4.14
N ARG A 199 9.95 12.97 -4.47
CA ARG A 199 10.52 12.09 -5.51
C ARG A 199 10.28 10.61 -5.20
N LEU A 200 10.39 10.20 -3.94
CA LEU A 200 10.09 8.83 -3.53
C LEU A 200 8.62 8.47 -3.77
N VAL A 201 7.68 9.33 -3.37
CA VAL A 201 6.25 9.12 -3.62
C VAL A 201 5.95 9.03 -5.11
N GLU A 202 6.56 9.89 -5.93
CA GLU A 202 6.40 9.85 -7.39
C GLU A 202 6.94 8.55 -7.98
N THR A 203 8.13 8.11 -7.56
CA THR A 203 8.79 6.89 -8.04
C THR A 203 7.99 5.64 -7.67
N VAL A 204 7.52 5.57 -6.43
CA VAL A 204 6.61 4.52 -5.96
C VAL A 204 5.31 4.55 -6.76
N GLY A 205 4.71 5.72 -6.94
CA GLY A 205 3.47 5.91 -7.69
C GLY A 205 3.58 5.41 -9.12
N LYS A 206 4.64 5.77 -9.85
CA LYS A 206 4.93 5.28 -11.21
C LYS A 206 5.05 3.77 -11.24
N THR A 207 5.80 3.18 -10.29
CA THR A 207 5.98 1.72 -10.21
C THR A 207 4.65 0.99 -9.97
N LEU A 208 3.80 1.52 -9.09
CA LEU A 208 2.47 0.96 -8.84
C LEU A 208 1.54 1.13 -10.04
N ASP A 209 1.62 2.26 -10.76
CA ASP A 209 0.85 2.50 -11.98
C ASP A 209 1.24 1.51 -13.10
N GLU A 210 2.52 1.18 -13.24
CA GLU A 210 2.98 0.09 -14.11
C GLU A 210 2.40 -1.26 -13.69
N GLN A 211 2.39 -1.58 -12.39
CA GLN A 211 1.76 -2.82 -11.91
C GLN A 211 0.26 -2.86 -12.18
N ARG A 212 -0.45 -1.75 -11.99
CA ARG A 212 -1.88 -1.63 -12.34
C ARG A 212 -2.11 -1.86 -13.83
N LEU A 213 -1.23 -1.35 -14.68
CA LEU A 213 -1.29 -1.59 -16.12
C LEU A 213 -1.06 -3.06 -16.46
N GLU A 214 -0.10 -3.73 -15.82
CA GLU A 214 0.10 -5.17 -15.99
C GLU A 214 -1.13 -5.97 -15.55
N ILE A 215 -1.71 -5.65 -14.40
CA ILE A 215 -2.96 -6.28 -13.92
C ILE A 215 -4.11 -6.02 -14.91
N SER A 216 -4.17 -4.85 -15.55
CA SER A 216 -5.24 -4.56 -16.51
C SER A 216 -5.22 -5.45 -17.76
N LYS A 217 -4.07 -6.05 -18.11
CA LYS A 217 -3.94 -6.98 -19.24
C LYS A 217 -4.67 -8.30 -18.99
N ASP A 218 -4.70 -8.74 -17.73
CA ASP A 218 -5.48 -9.89 -17.26
C ASP A 218 -6.17 -9.52 -15.94
N PRO A 219 -7.33 -8.84 -16.03
CA PRO A 219 -7.95 -8.20 -14.87
C PRO A 219 -8.35 -9.23 -13.82
N LEU A 220 -8.38 -8.78 -12.57
CA LEU A 220 -8.86 -9.59 -11.45
C LEU A 220 -10.34 -9.96 -11.63
N THR A 221 -10.72 -11.12 -11.11
CA THR A 221 -12.12 -11.58 -11.12
C THR A 221 -13.04 -10.58 -10.43
N THR A 222 -12.55 -9.86 -9.43
CA THR A 222 -13.27 -8.75 -8.82
C THR A 222 -12.30 -7.70 -8.29
N GLN A 223 -12.81 -6.51 -7.94
CA GLN A 223 -12.00 -5.43 -7.38
C GLN A 223 -11.70 -5.68 -5.88
N PRO A 224 -10.46 -5.41 -5.41
CA PRO A 224 -10.12 -5.49 -3.99
C PRO A 224 -11.07 -4.71 -3.07
N ALA A 225 -11.51 -3.52 -3.51
CA ALA A 225 -12.43 -2.68 -2.75
C ALA A 225 -13.81 -3.32 -2.57
N ARG A 226 -14.27 -4.11 -3.56
CA ARG A 226 -15.52 -4.88 -3.46
C ARG A 226 -15.43 -5.94 -2.38
N ILE A 227 -14.33 -6.71 -2.35
CA ILE A 227 -14.08 -7.69 -1.29
C ILE A 227 -14.09 -7.04 0.09
N MET A 228 -13.45 -5.87 0.24
CA MET A 228 -13.45 -5.14 1.50
C MET A 228 -14.88 -4.75 1.93
N LYS A 229 -15.74 -4.31 1.00
CA LYS A 229 -17.14 -3.99 1.28
C LYS A 229 -17.89 -5.22 1.80
N GLU A 230 -17.82 -6.34 1.06
CA GLU A 230 -18.50 -7.59 1.44
C GLU A 230 -18.05 -8.12 2.80
N ILE A 231 -16.74 -8.05 3.11
CA ILE A 231 -16.22 -8.47 4.42
C ILE A 231 -16.78 -7.58 5.54
N LYS A 232 -16.84 -6.26 5.33
CA LYS A 232 -17.36 -5.31 6.34
C LYS A 232 -18.86 -5.52 6.61
N GLU A 233 -19.62 -5.93 5.61
CA GLU A 233 -21.06 -6.17 5.70
C GLU A 233 -21.38 -7.54 6.32
N GLN A 234 -20.67 -8.60 5.89
CA GLN A 234 -20.98 -9.98 6.29
C GLN A 234 -20.25 -10.43 7.57
N ILE A 235 -19.17 -9.76 7.99
CA ILE A 235 -18.39 -10.11 9.19
C ILE A 235 -18.30 -8.93 10.16
N PRO A 236 -19.30 -8.72 11.05
CA PRO A 236 -19.36 -7.59 11.96
C PRO A 236 -18.15 -7.45 12.91
N GLU A 237 -17.45 -8.55 13.21
CA GLU A 237 -16.27 -8.59 14.07
C GLU A 237 -15.11 -7.77 13.51
N ILE A 238 -15.01 -7.61 12.18
CA ILE A 238 -13.97 -6.80 11.56
C ILE A 238 -14.08 -5.33 11.99
N ASN A 239 -15.31 -4.84 12.17
CA ASN A 239 -15.59 -3.46 12.58
C ASN A 239 -15.27 -3.22 14.07
N LYS A 240 -15.10 -4.30 14.85
CA LYS A 240 -14.67 -4.26 16.26
C LYS A 240 -13.16 -4.43 16.43
N SER A 241 -12.42 -4.67 15.35
CA SER A 241 -10.97 -4.84 15.41
C SER A 241 -10.30 -3.56 15.90
N LEU A 242 -9.43 -3.69 16.92
CA LEU A 242 -8.64 -2.58 17.46
C LEU A 242 -7.43 -2.25 16.57
N SER A 243 -7.19 -3.03 15.52
CA SER A 243 -6.07 -2.78 14.62
C SER A 243 -6.34 -1.55 13.76
N PRO A 244 -5.35 -0.64 13.58
CA PRO A 244 -5.50 0.44 12.61
C PRO A 244 -5.69 -0.16 11.22
N ALA A 245 -6.69 0.32 10.46
CA ALA A 245 -7.13 -0.26 9.19
C ALA A 245 -7.34 -1.80 9.27
N PRO A 246 -8.48 -2.26 9.80
CA PRO A 246 -8.78 -3.69 9.99
C PRO A 246 -8.65 -4.54 8.71
N ILE A 247 -8.94 -3.93 7.56
CA ILE A 247 -8.69 -4.47 6.23
C ILE A 247 -7.71 -3.52 5.54
N THR A 248 -6.58 -4.06 5.09
CA THR A 248 -5.59 -3.33 4.30
C THR A 248 -5.70 -3.80 2.86
N LEU A 249 -6.08 -2.91 1.95
CA LEU A 249 -6.18 -3.23 0.53
C LEU A 249 -4.80 -3.36 -0.12
N GLN A 250 -4.75 -4.18 -1.15
CA GLN A 250 -3.59 -4.48 -1.98
C GLN A 250 -4.03 -4.48 -3.45
N LEU A 251 -3.09 -4.30 -4.38
CA LEU A 251 -3.42 -4.26 -5.81
C LEU A 251 -4.13 -5.54 -6.28
N MET A 252 -3.74 -6.69 -5.73
CA MET A 252 -4.28 -8.01 -6.09
C MET A 252 -5.14 -8.66 -4.99
N GLY A 253 -5.63 -7.89 -4.02
CA GLY A 253 -6.47 -8.42 -2.95
C GLY A 253 -6.46 -7.60 -1.67
N ALA A 254 -6.45 -8.27 -0.52
CA ALA A 254 -6.53 -7.58 0.76
C ALA A 254 -5.93 -8.41 1.90
N ARG A 255 -5.44 -7.72 2.93
CA ARG A 255 -5.04 -8.31 4.20
C ARG A 255 -6.11 -8.03 5.25
N VAL A 256 -6.64 -9.08 5.87
CA VAL A 256 -7.69 -8.99 6.90
C VAL A 256 -7.06 -9.29 8.27
N LYS A 257 -7.17 -8.34 9.20
CA LYS A 257 -6.55 -8.43 10.53
C LYS A 257 -7.43 -9.17 11.54
N LEU A 258 -7.85 -10.38 11.14
CA LEU A 258 -8.54 -11.39 11.95
C LEU A 258 -7.72 -12.67 11.99
N SER A 259 -7.93 -13.51 13.00
CA SER A 259 -7.19 -14.77 13.16
C SER A 259 -7.46 -15.72 11.99
N TYR A 260 -6.42 -16.16 11.28
CA TYR A 260 -6.52 -17.12 10.18
C TYR A 260 -7.17 -18.43 10.64
N ALA A 261 -6.70 -18.97 11.77
CA ALA A 261 -7.22 -20.21 12.32
C ALA A 261 -8.73 -20.15 12.62
N GLN A 262 -9.27 -18.98 12.95
CA GLN A 262 -10.68 -18.82 13.34
C GLN A 262 -11.59 -18.41 12.18
N TYR A 263 -11.11 -17.56 11.26
CA TYR A 263 -11.96 -16.89 10.27
C TYR A 263 -11.74 -17.34 8.83
N LYS A 264 -10.80 -18.25 8.56
CA LYS A 264 -10.55 -18.75 7.19
C LYS A 264 -11.83 -19.24 6.51
N GLU A 265 -12.52 -20.20 7.11
CA GLU A 265 -13.73 -20.80 6.51
C GLU A 265 -14.86 -19.80 6.39
N VAL A 266 -14.99 -18.89 7.36
CA VAL A 266 -16.01 -17.82 7.33
C VAL A 266 -15.77 -16.90 6.13
N LEU A 267 -14.52 -16.47 5.90
CA LEU A 267 -14.16 -15.64 4.75
C LEU A 267 -14.35 -16.39 3.43
N GLU A 268 -13.91 -17.65 3.34
CA GLU A 268 -14.04 -18.47 2.13
C GLU A 268 -15.50 -18.64 1.67
N ASN A 269 -16.45 -18.59 2.61
CA ASN A 269 -17.88 -18.73 2.36
C ASN A 269 -18.63 -17.39 2.22
N ILE A 270 -17.94 -16.24 2.19
CA ILE A 270 -18.56 -14.97 1.82
C ILE A 270 -19.19 -15.11 0.43
N THR A 271 -20.45 -14.70 0.31
CA THR A 271 -21.23 -14.83 -0.92
C THR A 271 -21.42 -13.47 -1.54
N PHE A 272 -21.18 -13.35 -2.84
CA PHE A 272 -21.45 -12.14 -3.61
C PHE A 272 -22.88 -12.18 -4.17
N GLU A 273 -23.42 -11.03 -4.56
CA GLU A 273 -24.78 -10.90 -5.12
C GLU A 273 -25.03 -11.81 -6.33
N GLU A 274 -23.98 -12.08 -7.12
CA GLU A 274 -24.02 -12.97 -8.28
C GLU A 274 -24.08 -14.47 -7.93
N GLY A 275 -24.07 -14.81 -6.63
CA GLY A 275 -24.13 -16.20 -6.14
C GLY A 275 -22.79 -16.94 -6.12
N VAL A 276 -21.69 -16.22 -6.37
CA VAL A 276 -20.32 -16.75 -6.31
C VAL A 276 -19.77 -16.62 -4.89
N THR A 277 -18.93 -17.55 -4.44
CA THR A 277 -18.26 -17.48 -3.13
C THR A 277 -16.80 -16.99 -3.22
N LEU A 278 -16.27 -16.41 -2.15
CA LEU A 278 -14.89 -15.88 -2.13
C LEU A 278 -13.84 -16.95 -2.51
N ARG A 279 -14.01 -18.19 -2.05
CA ARG A 279 -13.10 -19.31 -2.37
C ARG A 279 -13.03 -19.65 -3.86
N GLU A 280 -14.04 -19.29 -4.65
CA GLU A 280 -14.06 -19.54 -6.10
C GLU A 280 -13.24 -18.50 -6.86
N ILE A 281 -13.07 -17.31 -6.30
CA ILE A 281 -12.45 -16.16 -6.98
C ILE A 281 -11.15 -15.68 -6.32
N ALA A 282 -10.82 -16.19 -5.13
CA ALA A 282 -9.63 -15.78 -4.40
C ALA A 282 -9.06 -16.93 -3.54
N LYS A 283 -7.75 -16.85 -3.27
CA LYS A 283 -7.06 -17.71 -2.30
C LYS A 283 -7.02 -17.03 -0.94
N VAL A 284 -7.37 -17.78 0.11
CA VAL A 284 -7.31 -17.33 1.51
C VAL A 284 -6.11 -17.99 2.20
N LEU A 285 -5.05 -17.19 2.38
CA LEU A 285 -3.72 -17.64 2.84
C LEU A 285 -3.41 -17.10 4.24
N PRO A 286 -2.58 -17.79 5.03
CA PRO A 286 -2.04 -17.21 6.26
C PRO A 286 -1.02 -16.12 5.91
N SER A 287 -0.94 -15.09 6.76
CA SER A 287 0.07 -14.03 6.66
C SER A 287 1.25 -14.30 7.61
N GLU A 288 2.44 -13.82 7.26
CA GLU A 288 3.64 -13.84 8.08
C GLU A 288 3.79 -12.60 8.97
N VAL A 289 2.96 -11.56 8.78
CA VAL A 289 2.95 -10.38 9.68
C VAL A 289 2.56 -10.81 11.10
N ARG A 290 1.46 -11.57 11.20
CA ARG A 290 0.86 -12.20 12.39
C ARG A 290 -0.05 -13.33 11.90
N ASP A 291 -0.82 -13.97 12.77
CA ASP A 291 -1.92 -14.91 12.42
C ASP A 291 -3.08 -14.22 11.66
N TYR A 292 -2.78 -13.27 10.78
CA TYR A 292 -3.73 -12.57 9.92
C TYR A 292 -3.96 -13.33 8.63
N ILE A 293 -4.95 -12.86 7.87
CA ILE A 293 -5.41 -13.50 6.64
C ILE A 293 -4.99 -12.64 5.46
N LEU A 294 -4.41 -13.29 4.45
CA LEU A 294 -4.06 -12.69 3.17
C LEU A 294 -4.99 -13.24 2.09
N ILE A 295 -5.75 -12.36 1.44
CA ILE A 295 -6.63 -12.69 0.32
C ILE A 295 -5.93 -12.31 -0.97
N ARG A 296 -5.78 -13.27 -1.89
CA ARG A 296 -5.24 -13.07 -3.24
C ARG A 296 -6.29 -13.38 -4.28
N ILE A 297 -6.75 -12.36 -4.99
CA ILE A 297 -7.79 -12.48 -6.02
C ILE A 297 -7.19 -13.16 -7.24
N LEU A 298 -7.93 -14.10 -7.81
CA LEU A 298 -7.55 -14.79 -9.04
C LEU A 298 -7.87 -13.91 -10.25
N PRO A 299 -7.01 -13.90 -11.27
CA PRO A 299 -7.30 -13.18 -12.51
C PRO A 299 -8.38 -13.90 -13.33
N LYS A 300 -8.98 -13.16 -14.27
CA LYS A 300 -10.02 -13.63 -15.18
C LYS A 300 -9.58 -14.85 -15.97
N SER A 301 -8.32 -14.92 -16.39
CA SER A 301 -7.78 -16.09 -17.09
C SER A 301 -7.91 -17.41 -16.31
N VAL A 302 -7.96 -17.35 -14.98
CA VAL A 302 -8.05 -18.52 -14.09
C VAL A 302 -9.51 -18.87 -13.77
N THR A 303 -10.35 -17.87 -13.49
CA THR A 303 -11.75 -18.07 -13.08
C THR A 303 -12.72 -18.16 -14.26
N GLY A 304 -12.38 -17.53 -15.39
CA GLY A 304 -13.18 -17.48 -16.61
C GLY A 304 -14.23 -16.37 -16.65
N PHE A 305 -14.38 -15.57 -15.60
CA PHE A 305 -15.41 -14.52 -15.50
C PHE A 305 -14.92 -13.34 -14.64
N VAL A 306 -15.72 -12.27 -14.59
CA VAL A 306 -15.50 -11.07 -13.76
C VAL A 306 -16.83 -10.69 -13.11
N ILE A 307 -16.77 -10.29 -11.84
CA ILE A 307 -17.88 -9.75 -11.04
C ILE A 307 -17.49 -8.41 -10.43
#